data_AF-A0A527FU08-F1
#
_entry.id   AF-A0A527FU08-F1
#
_cell.length_a   1.000
_cell.length_b   1.000
_cell.length_c   1.000
_cell.angle_alpha   90.00
_cell.angle_beta   90.00
_cell.angle_gamma   90.00
#
_symmetry.space_group_name_H-M   'P 1'
#
loop_
_entity.id
_entity.type
_entity.pdbx_description
1 polymer ?
#
loop_
_entity_poly.entity_id
_entity_poly.type
_entity_poly.pdbx_seq_one_letter_code
_entity_poly.pdbx_strand_id
1 'polypeptide(L)'
;GERTKSPVIASKIGADAAGLAYDAFEKAREAGSDVLIIDTAGRLQNKTELMAELEKIVRVLGKLDPEAPHTVLQTVDATTGQN
;
A
#
# COMPACT_ATOMS: atom_id res chain seq x y z
N GLY A 1 12.49 -1.54 -7.07
CA GLY A 1 13.00 -2.91 -7.17
C GLY A 1 14.46 -2.94 -7.56
N GLU A 2 14.81 -2.48 -8.76
CA GLU A 2 16.15 -2.66 -9.36
C GLU A 2 17.32 -2.25 -8.45
N ARG A 3 17.30 -1.04 -7.90
CA ARG A 3 18.38 -0.54 -7.02
C ARG A 3 18.58 -1.39 -5.76
N THR A 4 17.51 -1.92 -5.18
CA THR A 4 17.53 -2.73 -3.95
C THR A 4 17.51 -4.22 -4.22
N LYS A 5 17.45 -4.62 -5.51
CA LYS A 5 17.22 -6.01 -5.96
C LYS A 5 15.99 -6.66 -5.33
N SER A 6 14.98 -5.87 -5.00
CA SER A 6 13.73 -6.35 -4.40
C SER A 6 12.69 -6.66 -5.49
N PRO A 7 11.91 -7.75 -5.36
CA PRO A 7 10.75 -7.99 -6.21
C PRO A 7 9.78 -6.81 -6.17
N VAL A 8 9.17 -6.50 -7.30
CA VAL A 8 8.14 -5.44 -7.41
C VAL A 8 6.92 -6.04 -8.07
N ILE A 9 5.77 -5.83 -7.44
CA ILE A 9 4.47 -6.24 -7.94
C ILE A 9 3.75 -4.97 -8.34
N ALA A 10 3.41 -4.85 -9.62
CA ALA A 10 2.78 -3.68 -10.19
C ALA A 10 1.70 -4.10 -11.19
N SER A 11 0.67 -3.26 -11.32
CA SER A 11 -0.39 -3.41 -12.32
C SER A 11 -0.38 -2.21 -13.28
N LYS A 12 -1.32 -2.21 -14.23
CA LYS A 12 -1.48 -1.10 -15.17
C LYS A 12 -1.91 0.17 -14.44
N ILE A 13 -1.56 1.33 -14.99
CA ILE A 13 -2.01 2.63 -14.47
C ILE A 13 -3.55 2.66 -14.43
N GLY A 14 -4.11 3.11 -13.31
CA GLY A 14 -5.56 3.20 -13.10
C GLY A 14 -6.24 1.87 -12.71
N ALA A 15 -5.47 0.81 -12.47
CA ALA A 15 -6.01 -0.43 -11.92
C ALA A 15 -6.38 -0.28 -10.43
N ASP A 16 -7.18 -1.23 -9.92
CA ASP A 16 -7.64 -1.26 -8.53
C ASP A 16 -6.48 -1.47 -7.55
N ALA A 17 -6.17 -0.46 -6.73
CA ALA A 17 -5.10 -0.53 -5.74
C ALA A 17 -5.35 -1.62 -4.68
N ALA A 18 -6.60 -1.83 -4.26
CA ALA A 18 -6.93 -2.85 -3.28
C ALA A 18 -6.73 -4.28 -3.82
N GLY A 19 -7.05 -4.50 -5.10
CA GLY A 19 -6.75 -5.76 -5.78
C GLY A 19 -5.26 -6.02 -5.90
N LEU A 20 -4.48 -5.00 -6.26
CA LEU A 20 -3.02 -5.11 -6.32
C LEU A 20 -2.40 -5.42 -4.94
N ALA A 21 -2.90 -4.80 -3.88
CA ALA A 21 -2.46 -5.05 -2.50
C ALA A 21 -2.74 -6.51 -2.07
N TYR A 22 -3.91 -7.05 -2.41
CA TYR A 22 -4.27 -8.44 -2.15
C TYR A 22 -3.31 -9.41 -2.83
N ASP A 23 -3.10 -9.23 -4.14
CA ASP A 23 -2.20 -10.08 -4.93
C ASP A 23 -0.76 -9.99 -4.44
N ALA A 24 -0.33 -8.80 -4.01
CA ALA A 24 1.00 -8.59 -3.46
C ALA A 24 1.20 -9.31 -2.12
N PHE A 25 0.19 -9.31 -1.25
CA PHE A 25 0.23 -10.01 0.04
C PHE A 25 0.33 -11.53 -0.14
N GLU A 26 -0.53 -12.12 -0.98
CA GLU A 26 -0.48 -13.55 -1.28
C GLU A 26 0.89 -13.97 -1.84
N LYS A 27 1.41 -13.22 -2.82
CA LYS A 27 2.74 -13.49 -3.41
C LYS A 27 3.88 -13.33 -2.41
N ALA A 28 3.82 -12.33 -1.54
CA ALA A 28 4.81 -12.15 -0.49
C ALA A 28 4.81 -13.34 0.48
N ARG A 29 3.62 -13.83 0.87
CA ARG A 29 3.46 -15.02 1.71
C ARG A 29 3.98 -16.28 1.04
N GLU A 30 3.61 -16.53 -0.21
CA GLU A 30 4.09 -17.68 -1.00
C GLU A 30 5.62 -17.68 -1.16
N ALA A 31 6.21 -16.50 -1.35
CA ALA A 31 7.65 -16.33 -1.46
C ALA A 31 8.40 -16.38 -0.11
N GLY A 32 7.68 -16.46 1.02
CA GLY A 32 8.28 -16.41 2.36
C GLY A 32 8.97 -15.06 2.65
N SER A 33 8.46 -13.96 2.09
CA SER A 33 9.01 -12.63 2.33
C SER A 33 8.72 -12.17 3.76
N ASP A 34 9.73 -11.61 4.44
CA ASP A 34 9.56 -11.10 5.81
C ASP A 34 8.73 -9.81 5.87
N VAL A 35 8.83 -8.96 4.84
CA VAL A 35 8.21 -7.62 4.80
C VAL A 35 7.63 -7.34 3.41
N LEU A 36 6.40 -6.83 3.40
CA LEU A 36 5.76 -6.23 2.23
C LEU A 36 5.56 -4.74 2.46
N ILE A 37 6.06 -3.89 1.55
CA ILE A 37 5.81 -2.45 1.54
C ILE A 37 4.83 -2.15 0.41
N ILE A 38 3.73 -1.47 0.76
CA ILE A 38 2.69 -1.05 -0.19
C ILE A 38 2.78 0.47 -0.34
N ASP A 39 3.03 0.93 -1.57
CA ASP A 39 2.98 2.35 -1.90
C ASP A 39 1.52 2.76 -2.23
N THR A 40 1.12 3.94 -1.78
CA THR A 40 -0.26 4.43 -1.89
C THR A 40 -0.30 5.83 -2.48
N ALA A 41 -1.41 6.21 -3.10
CA ALA A 41 -1.61 7.59 -3.55
C ALA A 41 -1.52 8.58 -2.38
N GLY A 42 -0.99 9.79 -2.62
CA GLY A 42 -0.82 10.86 -1.61
C GLY A 42 -1.59 12.15 -1.89
N ARG A 43 -2.64 12.10 -2.73
CA ARG A 43 -3.31 13.29 -3.27
C ARG A 43 -4.37 13.84 -2.32
N LEU A 44 -3.98 14.79 -1.45
CA LEU A 44 -4.87 15.37 -0.43
C LEU A 44 -6.03 16.21 -1.02
N GLN A 45 -5.86 16.77 -2.23
CA GLN A 45 -6.89 17.59 -2.88
C GLN A 45 -8.24 16.89 -3.06
N ASN A 46 -8.24 15.54 -3.15
CA ASN A 46 -9.45 14.72 -3.21
C ASN A 46 -9.53 13.79 -1.99
N LYS A 47 -9.51 14.39 -0.79
CA LYS A 47 -9.46 13.66 0.49
C LYS A 47 -10.49 12.52 0.59
N THR A 48 -11.74 12.72 0.17
CA THR A 48 -12.78 11.69 0.28
C THR A 48 -12.47 10.44 -0.56
N GLU A 49 -12.03 10.62 -1.80
CA GLU A 49 -11.69 9.51 -2.70
C GLU A 49 -10.45 8.76 -2.19
N LEU A 50 -9.44 9.51 -1.74
CA LEU A 50 -8.23 8.96 -1.15
C LEU A 50 -8.55 8.10 0.09
N MET A 51 -9.34 8.63 1.03
CA MET A 51 -9.69 7.89 2.24
C MET A 51 -10.48 6.62 1.92
N ALA A 52 -11.42 6.68 0.97
CA ALA A 52 -12.18 5.50 0.55
C ALA A 52 -11.29 4.42 -0.10
N GLU A 53 -10.29 4.82 -0.87
CA GLU A 53 -9.32 3.89 -1.46
C GLU A 53 -8.44 3.23 -0.38
N LEU A 54 -7.90 4.01 0.56
CA LEU A 54 -7.10 3.50 1.68
C LEU A 54 -7.91 2.55 2.57
N GLU A 55 -9.14 2.91 2.92
CA GLU A 55 -10.05 2.04 3.67
C GLU A 55 -10.33 0.72 2.93
N LYS A 56 -10.47 0.78 1.60
CA LYS A 56 -10.68 -0.43 0.79
C LYS A 56 -9.45 -1.34 0.84
N ILE A 57 -8.23 -0.79 0.78
CA ILE A 57 -6.98 -1.57 0.92
C ILE A 57 -6.94 -2.28 2.27
N VAL A 58 -7.16 -1.55 3.37
CA VAL A 58 -7.17 -2.12 4.74
C VAL A 58 -8.19 -3.25 4.84
N ARG A 59 -9.42 -3.03 4.37
CA ARG A 59 -10.48 -4.05 4.41
C ARG A 59 -10.13 -5.30 3.59
N VAL A 60 -9.44 -5.14 2.46
CA VAL A 60 -9.08 -6.28 1.60
C VAL A 60 -7.92 -7.08 2.19
N LEU A 61 -6.90 -6.41 2.75
CA LEU A 61 -5.81 -7.08 3.48
C LEU A 61 -6.32 -7.80 4.72
N GLY A 62 -7.28 -7.19 5.45
CA GLY A 62 -7.94 -7.79 6.61
C GLY A 62 -8.65 -9.12 6.34
N LYS A 63 -8.96 -9.44 5.07
CA LYS A 63 -9.51 -10.76 4.69
C LYS A 63 -8.46 -11.86 4.65
N LEU A 64 -7.20 -11.50 4.42
CA LEU A 64 -6.06 -12.42 4.37
C LEU A 64 -5.44 -12.58 5.76
N ASP A 65 -5.36 -11.47 6.49
CA ASP A 65 -4.79 -11.39 7.82
C ASP A 65 -5.51 -10.29 8.62
N PRO A 66 -6.22 -10.63 9.72
CA PRO A 66 -6.90 -9.66 10.55
C PRO A 66 -6.00 -8.58 11.17
N GLU A 67 -4.69 -8.82 11.28
CA GLU A 67 -3.72 -7.85 11.81
C GLU A 67 -3.12 -6.94 10.72
N ALA A 68 -3.40 -7.22 9.44
CA ALA A 68 -2.90 -6.42 8.32
C ALA A 68 -3.76 -5.14 8.07
N PRO A 69 -3.11 -3.99 7.75
CA PRO A 69 -1.67 -3.77 7.77
C PRO A 69 -1.12 -3.63 9.20
N HIS A 70 -0.01 -4.34 9.49
CA HIS A 70 0.64 -4.30 10.81
C HIS A 70 1.18 -2.91 11.20
N THR A 71 1.40 -2.04 10.21
CA THR A 71 1.87 -0.67 10.42
C THR A 71 1.40 0.20 9.26
N VAL A 72 1.00 1.44 9.58
CA VAL A 72 0.71 2.50 8.60
C VAL A 72 1.67 3.66 8.87
N LEU A 73 2.46 4.03 7.87
CA LEU A 73 3.47 5.09 7.98
C LEU A 73 3.03 6.31 7.18
N GLN A 74 2.88 7.45 7.85
CA GLN A 74 2.68 8.73 7.20
C GLN A 74 4.03 9.45 7.04
N THR A 75 4.41 9.72 5.80
CA THR A 75 5.62 10.49 5.49
C THR A 75 5.26 11.97 5.36
N VAL A 76 5.94 12.83 6.11
CA VAL A 76 5.77 14.29 6.10
C VAL A 76 7.11 14.95 5.79
N ASP A 77 7.10 15.97 4.94
CA ASP A 77 8.29 16.76 4.63
C ASP A 77 8.50 17.82 5.72
N ALA A 78 9.60 17.71 6.48
CA ALA A 78 9.92 18.63 7.57
C ALA A 78 10.15 20.08 7.10
N THR A 79 10.40 20.31 5.81
CA THR A 79 10.65 21.65 5.25
C THR A 79 9.35 22.45 5.03
N THR A 80 8.18 21.82 5.12
CA THR A 80 6.89 22.48 4.86
C THR A 80 6.32 23.21 6.08
N GLY A 81 6.94 23.13 7.25
CA GLY A 81 6.52 23.87 8.44
C GLY A 81 5.19 23.39 9.03
N GLN A 82 4.18 24.26 9.13
CA GLN A 82 2.86 23.94 9.70
C GLN A 82 1.83 23.39 8.69
N ASN A 83 2.28 22.93 7.52
CA ASN A 83 1.40 22.32 6.51
C ASN A 83 0.97 20.90 6.87
#